data_AF-A0A2E0RS72-F1
#
_entry.id   AF-A0A2E0RS72-F1
#
_cell.length_a   1.000
_cell.length_b   1.000
_cell.length_c   1.000
_cell.angle_alpha   90.00
_cell.angle_beta   90.00
_cell.angle_gamma   90.00
#
_symmetry.space_group_name_H-M   'P 1'
#
loop_
_entity.id
_entity.type
_entity.pdbx_description
1 polymer ?
#
loop_
_entity_poly.entity_id
_entity_poly.type
_entity_poly.pdbx_seq_one_letter_code
_entity_poly.pdbx_strand_id
1 'polypeptide(L)'
;MVAFTLCRNIARSSWGRSLRAIETSEIMASQVGVNVSHRKLAVTVLAAVYGGGAGILYLLIYGHLQPESFTLFLGVNLLVAVILGGSGSLLGPVVGAAAVALLSDSAILDELVAAQQRALSETWYLSGEGLVALIMLVVLLVLPRGIWGTIHHRAVSRRRARRAHTHVEPNEPAASALQSGDPTSEDASTPAPTPTAVLAVSGFGKSFGGNRAVDAMDLTVRAGEVHAVIGPNGAGKSTLANLISGLYHSDSGSAVLQGHEIRSLAPHEISRLGVGRTFQTPLLDLERSCSENVLLGSTITGSSSLWRSALRLPATIRRERSETERARELLRLVGLGAASDTPAGDLSYGQQRSLEIARALAGSPALVIMDEPGAGLNPHERGVLADLITAIADSGTAVVLVEHHMDLVRSVASRVTCMAEGTTLASGSVDSVLADPAVIESYLGASRTEPSSSPDDVATGQLEDGHV
;
A
#
# COMPACT_ATOMS: atom_id res chain seq x y z
N MET A 1 29.55 13.37 -4.16
CA MET A 1 28.74 14.34 -3.36
C MET A 1 27.47 14.84 -4.07
N VAL A 2 27.55 15.36 -5.30
CA VAL A 2 26.37 15.86 -6.05
C VAL A 2 25.33 14.75 -6.29
N ALA A 3 25.75 13.61 -6.87
CA ALA A 3 24.92 12.43 -7.08
C ALA A 3 24.16 11.99 -5.80
N PHE A 4 24.89 11.87 -4.69
CA PHE A 4 24.30 11.53 -3.39
C PHE A 4 23.26 12.54 -2.92
N THR A 5 23.52 13.83 -3.09
CA THR A 5 22.58 14.90 -2.68
C THR A 5 21.31 14.85 -3.52
N LEU A 6 21.42 14.66 -4.84
CA LEU A 6 20.28 14.51 -5.74
C LEU A 6 19.45 13.27 -5.37
N CYS A 7 20.09 12.12 -5.18
CA CYS A 7 19.37 10.91 -4.75
C CYS A 7 18.73 11.07 -3.38
N ARG A 8 19.37 11.78 -2.43
CA ARG A 8 18.78 12.06 -1.11
C ARG A 8 17.52 12.90 -1.23
N ASN A 9 17.56 13.91 -2.08
CA ASN A 9 16.43 14.80 -2.31
C ASN A 9 15.28 14.04 -2.97
N ILE A 10 15.59 13.23 -3.99
CA ILE A 10 14.64 12.36 -4.67
C ILE A 10 14.02 11.34 -3.69
N ALA A 11 14.82 10.68 -2.87
CA ALA A 11 14.37 9.63 -1.96
C ALA A 11 13.49 10.16 -0.81
N ARG A 12 13.64 11.45 -0.46
CA ARG A 12 12.83 12.12 0.58
C ARG A 12 11.57 12.79 0.02
N SER A 13 11.47 12.96 -1.29
CA SER A 13 10.32 13.62 -1.91
C SER A 13 9.15 12.67 -2.15
N SER A 14 8.05 13.22 -2.69
CA SER A 14 6.93 12.44 -3.24
C SER A 14 7.37 11.36 -4.23
N TRP A 15 8.45 11.61 -4.99
CA TRP A 15 9.02 10.64 -5.92
C TRP A 15 9.54 9.43 -5.13
N GLY A 16 10.35 9.62 -4.09
CA GLY A 16 10.80 8.54 -3.21
C GLY A 16 9.65 7.75 -2.60
N ARG A 17 8.59 8.44 -2.13
CA ARG A 17 7.38 7.81 -1.61
C ARG A 17 6.65 6.94 -2.65
N SER A 18 6.63 7.33 -3.92
CA SER A 18 6.01 6.50 -4.96
C SER A 18 6.76 5.18 -5.19
N LEU A 19 8.10 5.16 -5.08
CA LEU A 19 8.88 3.91 -5.18
C LEU A 19 8.64 3.02 -3.98
N ARG A 20 8.56 3.62 -2.80
CA ARG A 20 8.22 2.94 -1.56
C ARG A 20 6.83 2.30 -1.62
N ALA A 21 5.86 2.97 -2.22
CA ALA A 21 4.55 2.37 -2.45
C ALA A 21 4.63 1.15 -3.38
N ILE A 22 5.42 1.23 -4.46
CA ILE A 22 5.65 0.12 -5.40
C ILE A 22 6.34 -1.06 -4.69
N GLU A 23 7.32 -0.78 -3.83
CA GLU A 23 8.02 -1.77 -3.02
C GLU A 23 7.06 -2.54 -2.10
N THR A 24 6.07 -1.88 -1.51
CA THR A 24 5.04 -2.52 -0.67
C THR A 24 4.03 -3.32 -1.50
N SER A 25 3.45 -2.70 -2.53
CA SER A 25 2.51 -3.36 -3.43
C SER A 25 2.26 -2.52 -4.69
N GLU A 26 2.41 -3.13 -5.87
CA GLU A 26 2.13 -2.46 -7.15
C GLU A 26 0.65 -2.09 -7.29
N ILE A 27 -0.25 -2.94 -6.77
CA ILE A 27 -1.69 -2.70 -6.78
C ILE A 27 -1.99 -1.45 -5.95
N MET A 28 -1.46 -1.39 -4.72
CA MET A 28 -1.62 -0.22 -3.85
C MET A 28 -1.07 1.05 -4.50
N ALA A 29 0.16 0.99 -5.03
CA ALA A 29 0.78 2.12 -5.72
C ALA A 29 -0.06 2.64 -6.88
N SER A 30 -0.66 1.75 -7.68
CA SER A 30 -1.55 2.15 -8.77
C SER A 30 -2.81 2.86 -8.26
N GLN A 31 -3.39 2.39 -7.16
CA GLN A 31 -4.61 2.95 -6.55
C GLN A 31 -4.39 4.27 -5.79
N VAL A 32 -3.15 4.66 -5.54
CA VAL A 32 -2.79 6.00 -5.03
C VAL A 32 -2.31 6.94 -6.15
N GLY A 33 -2.46 6.55 -7.42
CA GLY A 33 -2.20 7.39 -8.58
C GLY A 33 -0.81 7.24 -9.21
N VAL A 34 -0.03 6.23 -8.82
CA VAL A 34 1.31 5.97 -9.41
C VAL A 34 1.18 5.19 -10.71
N ASN A 35 1.74 5.73 -11.79
CA ASN A 35 2.02 4.92 -12.97
C ASN A 35 3.26 4.04 -12.70
N VAL A 36 3.03 2.78 -12.34
CA VAL A 36 4.08 1.84 -11.91
C VAL A 36 5.10 1.59 -13.02
N SER A 37 4.64 1.35 -14.25
CA SER A 37 5.50 1.07 -15.41
C SER A 37 6.42 2.23 -15.74
N HIS A 38 5.87 3.44 -15.85
CA HIS A 38 6.67 4.64 -16.07
C HIS A 38 7.63 4.88 -14.91
N ARG A 39 7.23 4.54 -13.68
CA ARG A 39 8.11 4.73 -12.52
C ARG A 39 9.30 3.79 -12.48
N LYS A 40 9.07 2.52 -12.79
CA LYS A 40 10.11 1.50 -12.93
C LYS A 40 11.08 1.88 -14.04
N LEU A 41 10.56 2.27 -15.21
CA LEU A 41 11.40 2.73 -16.32
C LEU A 41 12.26 3.94 -15.92
N ALA A 42 11.68 4.95 -15.28
CA ALA A 42 12.40 6.14 -14.88
C ALA A 42 13.51 5.86 -13.85
N VAL A 43 13.30 4.94 -12.91
CA VAL A 43 14.37 4.56 -11.95
C VAL A 43 15.44 3.72 -12.62
N THR A 44 15.09 2.85 -13.57
CA THR A 44 16.07 2.10 -14.37
C THR A 44 16.94 3.02 -15.22
N VAL A 45 16.34 4.02 -15.88
CA VAL A 45 17.09 5.05 -16.63
C VAL A 45 18.00 5.83 -15.69
N LEU A 46 17.52 6.24 -14.51
CA LEU A 46 18.34 6.94 -13.53
C LEU A 46 19.53 6.08 -13.07
N ALA A 47 19.32 4.78 -12.83
CA ALA A 47 20.37 3.85 -12.48
C ALA A 47 21.39 3.68 -13.61
N ALA A 48 20.93 3.58 -14.87
CA ALA A 48 21.80 3.50 -16.05
C ALA A 48 22.65 4.78 -16.23
N VAL A 49 22.08 5.96 -15.95
CA VAL A 49 22.84 7.23 -15.97
C VAL A 49 23.94 7.22 -14.91
N TYR A 50 23.67 6.73 -13.70
CA TYR A 50 24.71 6.59 -12.67
C TYR A 50 25.77 5.55 -13.05
N GLY A 51 25.37 4.40 -13.60
CA GLY A 51 26.29 3.38 -14.10
C GLY A 51 27.19 3.90 -15.23
N GLY A 52 26.62 4.61 -16.20
CA GLY A 52 27.38 5.26 -17.27
C GLY A 52 28.34 6.32 -16.74
N GLY A 53 27.91 7.14 -15.79
CA GLY A 53 28.78 8.12 -15.12
C GLY A 53 29.93 7.47 -14.35
N ALA A 54 29.69 6.35 -13.68
CA ALA A 54 30.74 5.57 -13.03
C ALA A 54 31.73 4.97 -14.04
N GLY A 55 31.26 4.49 -15.19
CA GLY A 55 32.11 4.02 -16.29
C GLY A 55 32.99 5.12 -16.89
N ILE A 56 32.46 6.33 -17.09
CA ILE A 56 33.24 7.49 -17.53
C ILE A 56 34.33 7.82 -16.49
N LEU A 57 33.97 7.83 -15.21
CA LEU A 57 34.93 8.09 -14.14
C LEU A 57 36.04 7.03 -14.09
N TYR A 58 35.69 5.76 -14.27
CA TYR A 58 36.63 4.65 -14.35
C TYR A 58 37.64 4.87 -15.49
N LEU A 59 37.17 5.20 -16.70
CA LEU A 59 38.04 5.49 -17.84
C LEU A 59 38.98 6.68 -17.56
N LEU A 60 38.49 7.74 -16.89
CA LEU A 60 39.31 8.90 -16.54
C LEU A 60 40.40 8.57 -15.51
N ILE A 61 40.13 7.65 -14.57
CA ILE A 61 41.09 7.27 -13.54
C ILE A 61 42.16 6.31 -14.09
N TYR A 62 41.75 5.29 -14.84
CA TYR A 62 42.65 4.23 -15.30
C TYR A 62 43.24 4.48 -16.70
N GLY A 63 42.70 5.44 -17.47
CA GLY A 63 43.19 5.84 -18.78
C GLY A 63 42.92 4.85 -19.92
N HIS A 64 42.31 3.70 -19.64
CA HIS A 64 41.95 2.68 -20.64
C HIS A 64 40.75 1.85 -20.18
N LEU A 65 40.08 1.19 -21.13
CA LEU A 65 38.98 0.25 -20.88
C LEU A 65 39.34 -1.10 -21.48
N GLN A 66 39.63 -2.08 -20.62
CA GLN A 66 39.81 -3.48 -21.01
C GLN A 66 38.54 -4.27 -20.65
N PRO A 67 37.97 -5.06 -21.58
CA PRO A 67 36.82 -5.91 -21.28
C PRO A 67 37.07 -6.88 -20.12
N GLU A 68 38.33 -7.30 -19.95
CA GLU A 68 38.80 -8.18 -18.89
C GLU A 68 38.64 -7.57 -17.48
N SER A 69 38.56 -6.24 -17.35
CA SER A 69 38.29 -5.59 -16.06
C SER A 69 36.83 -5.72 -15.61
N PHE A 70 35.91 -6.02 -16.53
CA PHE A 70 34.47 -6.12 -16.26
C PHE A 70 34.02 -7.58 -16.14
N THR A 71 34.61 -8.28 -15.18
CA THR A 71 34.29 -9.69 -14.92
C THR A 71 32.94 -9.85 -14.20
N LEU A 72 32.38 -11.05 -14.27
CA LEU A 72 31.22 -11.44 -13.45
C LEU A 72 31.51 -11.21 -11.95
N PHE A 73 32.76 -11.41 -11.53
CA PHE A 73 33.20 -11.21 -10.15
C PHE A 73 33.04 -9.77 -9.69
N LEU A 74 33.37 -8.78 -10.53
CA LEU A 74 33.11 -7.37 -10.22
C LEU A 74 31.61 -7.10 -10.01
N GLY A 75 30.75 -7.67 -10.85
CA GLY A 75 29.29 -7.56 -10.72
C GLY A 75 28.77 -8.13 -9.40
N VAL A 76 29.25 -9.32 -9.02
CA VAL A 76 28.92 -9.94 -7.73
C VAL A 76 29.42 -9.10 -6.57
N ASN A 77 30.65 -8.58 -6.62
CA ASN A 77 31.21 -7.73 -5.55
C ASN A 77 30.42 -6.43 -5.37
N LEU A 78 29.97 -5.79 -6.45
CA LEU A 78 29.11 -4.60 -6.36
C LEU A 78 27.75 -4.93 -5.75
N LEU A 79 27.14 -6.05 -6.14
CA LEU A 79 25.88 -6.51 -5.56
C LEU A 79 26.05 -6.80 -4.06
N VAL A 80 27.10 -7.53 -3.70
CA VAL A 80 27.44 -7.85 -2.31
C VAL A 80 27.69 -6.59 -1.50
N ALA A 81 28.45 -5.62 -2.02
CA ALA A 81 28.67 -4.33 -1.37
C ALA A 81 27.35 -3.59 -1.10
N VAL A 82 26.42 -3.58 -2.07
CA VAL A 82 25.09 -2.97 -1.89
C VAL A 82 24.29 -3.67 -0.79
N ILE A 83 24.26 -5.00 -0.80
CA ILE A 83 23.51 -5.80 0.16
C ILE A 83 24.12 -5.67 1.57
N LEU A 84 25.43 -5.86 1.70
CA LEU A 84 26.21 -5.69 2.92
C LEU A 84 25.98 -4.31 3.54
N GLY A 85 26.06 -3.29 2.70
CA GLY A 85 25.83 -1.92 3.10
C GLY A 85 24.40 -1.68 3.58
N GLY A 86 23.42 -2.31 2.94
CA GLY A 86 22.00 -2.22 3.22
C GLY A 86 21.26 -1.54 2.06
N SER A 87 20.67 -2.35 1.18
CA SER A 87 19.97 -1.93 -0.05
C SER A 87 18.77 -1.00 0.20
N GLY A 88 18.15 -1.07 1.38
CA GLY A 88 17.04 -0.21 1.79
C GLY A 88 17.42 1.21 2.23
N SER A 89 18.70 1.59 2.12
CA SER A 89 19.18 2.90 2.57
C SER A 89 20.09 3.57 1.54
N LEU A 90 20.05 4.90 1.48
CA LEU A 90 20.86 5.66 0.53
C LEU A 90 22.37 5.60 0.85
N LEU A 91 22.72 5.50 2.13
CA LEU A 91 24.12 5.42 2.57
C LEU A 91 24.66 3.99 2.56
N GLY A 92 23.78 2.99 2.60
CA GLY A 92 24.16 1.58 2.65
C GLY A 92 25.16 1.20 1.57
N PRO A 93 24.85 1.34 0.28
CA PRO A 93 25.79 1.03 -0.81
C PRO A 93 27.15 1.71 -0.69
N VAL A 94 27.19 2.96 -0.21
CA VAL A 94 28.45 3.69 -0.01
C VAL A 94 29.26 3.08 1.13
N VAL A 95 28.61 2.78 2.25
CA VAL A 95 29.23 2.13 3.42
C VAL A 95 29.69 0.72 3.08
N GLY A 96 28.88 -0.04 2.36
CA GLY A 96 29.22 -1.39 1.94
C GLY A 96 30.36 -1.42 0.93
N ALA A 97 30.38 -0.51 -0.06
CA ALA A 97 31.50 -0.38 -0.99
C ALA A 97 32.79 0.02 -0.27
N ALA A 98 32.71 0.97 0.68
CA ALA A 98 33.86 1.34 1.51
C ALA A 98 34.33 0.18 2.39
N ALA A 99 33.40 -0.57 2.99
CA ALA A 99 33.73 -1.73 3.81
C ALA A 99 34.40 -2.84 2.99
N VAL A 100 33.87 -3.17 1.80
CA VAL A 100 34.49 -4.14 0.89
C VAL A 100 35.87 -3.67 0.46
N ALA A 101 36.02 -2.40 0.04
CA ALA A 101 37.32 -1.86 -0.37
C ALA A 101 38.35 -1.88 0.77
N LEU A 102 37.98 -1.42 1.97
CA LEU A 102 38.85 -1.42 3.15
C LEU A 102 39.18 -2.83 3.62
N LEU A 103 38.24 -3.77 3.50
CA LEU A 103 38.47 -5.16 3.84
C LEU A 103 39.45 -5.77 2.84
N SER A 104 39.19 -5.65 1.53
CA SER A 104 40.07 -6.16 0.48
C SER A 104 41.50 -5.59 0.51
N ASP A 105 41.68 -4.36 1.00
CA ASP A 105 42.99 -3.71 1.11
C ASP A 105 43.62 -3.86 2.53
N SER A 106 42.99 -4.63 3.43
CA SER A 106 43.47 -4.77 4.80
C SER A 106 44.58 -5.82 4.93
N ALA A 107 45.68 -5.45 5.60
CA ALA A 107 46.75 -6.39 5.99
C ALA A 107 46.27 -7.58 6.84
N ILE A 108 45.10 -7.43 7.50
CA ILE A 108 44.45 -8.50 8.27
C ILE A 108 44.06 -9.67 7.36
N LEU A 109 43.59 -9.37 6.14
CA LEU A 109 43.21 -10.39 5.17
C LEU A 109 44.41 -11.16 4.65
N ASP A 110 45.50 -10.45 4.35
CA ASP A 110 46.77 -11.08 3.98
C ASP A 110 47.30 -11.98 5.09
N GLU A 111 47.21 -11.52 6.35
CA GLU A 111 47.63 -12.31 7.51
C GLU A 111 46.74 -13.53 7.73
N LEU A 112 45.42 -13.41 7.50
CA LEU A 112 44.49 -14.54 7.58
C LEU A 112 44.76 -15.58 6.48
N VAL A 113 45.02 -15.14 5.25
CA VAL A 113 45.38 -16.02 4.13
C VAL A 113 46.69 -16.73 4.44
N ALA A 114 47.71 -15.99 4.92
CA ALA A 114 48.99 -16.58 5.31
C ALA A 114 48.87 -17.54 6.51
N ALA A 115 47.94 -17.29 7.43
CA ALA A 115 47.61 -18.22 8.51
C ALA A 115 46.90 -19.47 7.99
N GLN A 116 46.00 -19.33 7.02
CA GLN A 116 45.30 -20.45 6.39
C GLN A 116 46.27 -21.37 5.65
N GLN A 117 47.20 -20.79 4.88
CA GLN A 117 48.25 -21.53 4.18
C GLN A 117 49.12 -22.34 5.16
N ARG A 118 49.47 -21.74 6.32
CA ARG A 118 50.24 -22.41 7.38
C ARG A 118 49.46 -23.50 8.11
N ALA A 119 48.16 -23.32 8.32
CA ALA A 119 47.35 -24.19 9.17
C ALA A 119 46.65 -25.34 8.42
N LEU A 120 46.20 -25.12 7.18
CA LEU A 120 45.43 -26.10 6.42
C LEU A 120 46.30 -26.85 5.42
N SER A 121 46.84 -26.15 4.41
CA SER A 121 47.81 -26.67 3.44
C SER A 121 48.20 -25.58 2.45
N GLU A 122 49.34 -25.74 1.77
CA GLU A 122 49.78 -24.84 0.69
C GLU A 122 48.89 -24.92 -0.56
N THR A 123 48.12 -26.00 -0.73
CA THR A 123 47.37 -26.28 -1.98
C THR A 123 45.86 -26.07 -1.84
N TRP A 124 45.31 -26.24 -0.64
CA TRP A 124 43.89 -26.06 -0.34
C TRP A 124 43.71 -24.91 0.67
N TYR A 125 43.75 -23.68 0.16
CA TYR A 125 43.43 -22.46 0.91
C TYR A 125 42.48 -21.57 0.10
N LEU A 126 41.73 -20.69 0.77
CA LEU A 126 40.92 -19.69 0.10
C LEU A 126 41.84 -18.52 -0.29
N SER A 127 41.81 -18.12 -1.56
CA SER A 127 42.42 -16.86 -1.98
C SER A 127 41.82 -15.70 -1.18
N GLY A 128 42.52 -14.55 -1.12
CA GLY A 128 41.98 -13.34 -0.46
C GLY A 128 40.58 -12.98 -0.97
N GLU A 129 40.36 -13.12 -2.27
CA GLU A 129 39.04 -12.95 -2.90
C GLU A 129 38.00 -13.97 -2.41
N GLY A 130 38.37 -15.25 -2.30
CA GLY A 130 37.50 -16.29 -1.77
C GLY A 130 37.15 -16.08 -0.29
N LEU A 131 38.11 -15.60 0.50
CA LEU A 131 37.91 -15.30 1.92
C LEU A 131 37.00 -14.08 2.12
N VAL A 132 37.19 -13.02 1.32
CA VAL A 132 36.25 -11.88 1.28
C VAL A 132 34.85 -12.38 0.92
N ALA A 133 34.70 -13.21 -0.11
CA ALA A 133 33.39 -13.75 -0.50
C ALA A 133 32.74 -14.59 0.62
N LEU A 134 33.51 -15.39 1.36
CA LEU A 134 33.02 -16.16 2.50
C LEU A 134 32.59 -15.25 3.66
N ILE A 135 33.42 -14.26 4.03
CA ILE A 135 33.09 -13.28 5.07
C ILE A 135 31.81 -12.53 4.68
N MET A 136 31.69 -12.14 3.42
CA MET A 136 30.49 -11.48 2.89
C MET A 136 29.24 -12.36 2.98
N LEU A 137 29.36 -13.65 2.64
CA LEU A 137 28.28 -14.62 2.79
C LEU A 137 27.85 -14.75 4.27
N VAL A 138 28.80 -14.87 5.19
CA VAL A 138 28.52 -14.93 6.62
C VAL A 138 27.84 -13.65 7.11
N VAL A 139 28.33 -12.48 6.71
CA VAL A 139 27.71 -11.21 7.10
C VAL A 139 26.31 -11.07 6.51
N LEU A 140 26.07 -11.55 5.28
CA LEU A 140 24.73 -11.58 4.69
C LEU A 140 23.77 -12.45 5.52
N LEU A 141 24.23 -13.61 6.00
CA LEU A 141 23.42 -14.51 6.83
C LEU A 141 23.15 -13.94 8.23
N VAL A 142 24.12 -13.25 8.83
CA VAL A 142 24.02 -12.73 10.21
C VAL A 142 23.40 -11.33 10.28
N LEU A 143 23.56 -10.51 9.23
CA LEU A 143 23.03 -9.14 9.12
C LEU A 143 22.11 -9.01 7.90
N PRO A 144 20.89 -9.55 7.94
CA PRO A 144 19.96 -9.55 6.81
C PRO A 144 19.51 -8.15 6.34
N ARG A 145 19.68 -7.12 7.19
CA ARG A 145 19.41 -5.70 6.86
C ARG A 145 20.66 -4.91 6.47
N GLY A 146 21.81 -5.58 6.39
CA GLY A 146 23.12 -4.95 6.20
C GLY A 146 23.62 -4.16 7.42
N ILE A 147 24.84 -3.66 7.31
CA ILE A 147 25.56 -2.92 8.36
C ILE A 147 24.80 -1.63 8.69
N TRP A 148 24.45 -0.83 7.69
CA TRP A 148 23.80 0.47 7.91
C TRP A 148 22.36 0.31 8.42
N GLY A 149 21.59 -0.63 7.85
CA GLY A 149 20.21 -0.89 8.27
C GLY A 149 20.12 -1.30 9.74
N THR A 150 21.03 -2.13 10.22
CA THR A 150 21.05 -2.61 11.61
C THR A 150 21.44 -1.51 12.60
N ILE A 151 22.43 -0.68 12.26
CA ILE A 151 22.86 0.46 13.10
C ILE A 151 21.74 1.50 13.19
N HIS A 152 21.13 1.85 12.05
CA HIS A 152 20.05 2.83 11.98
C HIS A 152 18.81 2.36 12.75
N HIS A 153 18.41 1.10 12.57
CA HIS A 153 17.26 0.52 13.28
C HIS A 153 17.46 0.55 14.81
N ARG A 154 18.64 0.16 15.32
CA ARG A 154 18.95 0.23 16.76
C ARG A 154 19.00 1.66 17.31
N ALA A 155 19.45 2.62 16.51
CA ALA A 155 19.47 4.03 16.91
C ALA A 155 18.06 4.64 16.97
N VAL A 156 17.21 4.30 16.00
CA VAL A 156 15.82 4.75 15.93
C VAL A 156 14.96 4.07 16.99
N SER A 157 15.11 2.76 17.20
CA SER A 157 14.36 2.02 18.23
C SER A 157 14.67 2.52 19.65
N ARG A 158 15.92 2.87 19.95
CA ARG A 158 16.31 3.49 21.24
C ARG A 158 15.71 4.89 21.43
N ARG A 159 15.60 5.68 20.36
CA ARG A 159 14.95 7.01 20.40
C ARG A 159 13.43 6.91 20.52
N ARG A 160 12.81 5.93 19.85
CA ARG A 160 11.37 5.65 19.91
C ARG A 160 10.97 5.05 21.26
N ALA A 161 11.73 4.10 21.81
CA ALA A 161 11.50 3.54 23.15
C ALA A 161 11.55 4.62 24.25
N ARG A 162 12.44 5.62 24.11
CA ARG A 162 12.47 6.80 25.02
C ARG A 162 11.26 7.72 24.90
N ARG A 163 10.54 7.70 23.77
CA ARG A 163 9.28 8.45 23.54
C ARG A 163 8.03 7.63 23.87
N ALA A 164 8.12 6.30 23.87
CA ALA A 164 7.01 5.38 24.12
C ALA A 164 6.63 5.22 25.61
N HIS A 165 7.30 5.92 26.54
CA HIS A 165 6.93 5.95 27.96
C HIS A 165 5.81 6.95 28.30
N THR A 166 5.15 7.54 27.30
CA THR A 166 3.86 8.20 27.48
C THR A 166 2.75 7.19 27.14
N HIS A 167 2.00 6.79 28.17
CA HIS A 167 0.82 5.94 28.08
C HIS A 167 -0.08 6.36 26.90
N VAL A 168 -0.36 5.43 25.99
CA VAL A 168 -1.38 5.59 24.95
C VAL A 168 -2.71 5.17 25.56
N GLU A 169 -3.52 6.14 25.96
CA GLU A 169 -4.95 5.90 26.20
C GLU A 169 -5.68 5.80 24.85
N PRO A 170 -6.76 4.98 24.75
CA PRO A 170 -7.61 4.95 23.57
C PRO A 170 -8.27 6.32 23.45
N ASN A 171 -7.83 7.14 22.49
CA ASN A 171 -8.49 8.40 22.21
C ASN A 171 -9.71 8.08 21.34
N GLU A 172 -10.90 8.48 21.79
CA GLU A 172 -12.11 8.44 20.98
C GLU A 172 -11.87 9.19 19.65
N PRO A 173 -12.43 8.72 18.52
CA PRO A 173 -12.32 9.42 17.25
C PRO A 173 -12.80 10.87 17.41
N ALA A 174 -11.99 11.82 16.94
CA ALA A 174 -12.29 13.25 16.99
C ALA A 174 -13.46 13.67 16.07
N ALA A 175 -14.32 12.73 15.65
CA ALA A 175 -15.54 12.97 14.88
C ALA A 175 -16.47 13.99 15.58
N SER A 176 -16.42 14.07 16.91
CA SER A 176 -17.20 15.05 17.69
C SER A 176 -16.67 16.50 17.61
N ALA A 177 -15.42 16.73 17.20
CA ALA A 177 -14.80 18.07 17.22
C ALA A 177 -15.15 18.96 16.02
N LEU A 178 -15.87 18.46 15.00
CA LEU A 178 -16.25 19.21 13.81
C LEU A 178 -17.59 19.98 13.95
N GLN A 179 -18.26 19.91 15.11
CA GLN A 179 -19.56 20.57 15.35
C GLN A 179 -19.48 21.99 15.92
N SER A 180 -18.30 22.62 16.02
CA SER A 180 -18.16 23.99 16.55
C SER A 180 -17.71 24.98 15.47
N GLY A 181 -18.53 25.14 14.44
CA GLY A 181 -18.50 26.27 13.52
C GLY A 181 -19.85 26.99 13.55
N ASP A 182 -19.88 28.18 14.12
CA ASP A 182 -21.07 29.03 14.29
C ASP A 182 -21.60 29.50 12.92
N PRO A 183 -22.88 29.28 12.54
CA PRO A 183 -23.43 29.75 11.28
C PRO A 183 -23.96 31.17 11.45
N THR A 184 -23.18 32.16 11.02
CA THR A 184 -23.71 33.52 10.85
C THR A 184 -24.65 33.53 9.64
N SER A 185 -25.87 33.98 9.88
CA SER A 185 -26.99 34.06 8.96
C SER A 185 -26.84 35.22 8.00
N GLU A 186 -27.08 34.99 6.70
CA GLU A 186 -27.66 35.99 5.78
C GLU A 186 -28.31 35.30 4.57
N ASP A 187 -29.51 35.78 4.24
CA ASP A 187 -30.50 35.25 3.30
C ASP A 187 -30.06 35.20 1.83
N ALA A 188 -30.57 34.20 1.09
CA ALA A 188 -31.51 34.38 -0.03
C ALA A 188 -31.48 33.21 -1.04
N SER A 189 -32.58 32.44 -1.05
CA SER A 189 -33.18 31.76 -2.21
C SER A 189 -32.30 31.49 -3.44
N THR A 190 -31.69 30.31 -3.48
CA THR A 190 -31.31 29.62 -4.73
C THR A 190 -31.89 28.21 -4.66
N PRO A 191 -32.52 27.68 -5.72
CA PRO A 191 -33.07 26.33 -5.67
C PRO A 191 -31.97 25.33 -5.31
N ALA A 192 -32.27 24.45 -4.34
CA ALA A 192 -31.34 23.45 -3.85
C ALA A 192 -30.70 22.71 -5.05
N PRO A 193 -29.36 22.66 -5.15
CA PRO A 193 -28.73 21.93 -6.24
C PRO A 193 -29.14 20.47 -6.13
N THR A 194 -29.74 19.93 -7.20
CA THR A 194 -29.95 18.50 -7.37
C THR A 194 -28.62 17.79 -7.05
N PRO A 195 -28.57 16.82 -6.12
CA PRO A 195 -27.31 16.27 -5.66
C PRO A 195 -26.54 15.65 -6.83
N THR A 196 -25.37 16.22 -7.13
CA THR A 196 -24.52 15.84 -8.26
C THR A 196 -24.04 14.40 -8.09
N ALA A 197 -24.33 13.53 -9.06
CA ALA A 197 -23.78 12.18 -9.08
C ALA A 197 -22.26 12.25 -9.21
N VAL A 198 -21.53 11.67 -8.25
CA VAL A 198 -20.08 11.56 -8.29
C VAL A 198 -19.67 10.39 -9.17
N LEU A 199 -20.40 9.27 -9.07
CA LEU A 199 -20.22 8.08 -9.88
C LEU A 199 -21.57 7.67 -10.47
N ALA A 200 -21.60 7.43 -11.78
CA ALA A 200 -22.70 6.80 -12.48
C ALA A 200 -22.16 5.65 -13.32
N VAL A 201 -22.64 4.44 -13.06
CA VAL A 201 -22.29 3.20 -13.73
C VAL A 201 -23.55 2.70 -14.45
N SER A 202 -23.41 2.34 -15.73
CA SER A 202 -24.51 1.84 -16.54
C SER A 202 -24.12 0.58 -17.31
N GLY A 203 -24.83 -0.52 -17.07
CA GLY A 203 -24.64 -1.79 -17.75
C GLY A 203 -23.24 -2.40 -17.62
N PHE A 204 -22.53 -2.14 -16.51
CA PHE A 204 -21.17 -2.67 -16.31
C PHE A 204 -21.20 -4.20 -16.28
N GLY A 205 -20.24 -4.83 -16.96
CA GLY A 205 -20.20 -6.28 -17.07
C GLY A 205 -18.78 -6.81 -17.08
N LYS A 206 -18.57 -7.92 -16.38
CA LYS A 206 -17.29 -8.63 -16.37
C LYS A 206 -17.46 -10.14 -16.34
N SER A 207 -16.81 -10.80 -17.30
CA SER A 207 -16.76 -12.26 -17.36
C SER A 207 -15.35 -12.80 -17.11
N PHE A 208 -15.26 -13.92 -16.40
CA PHE A 208 -14.02 -14.68 -16.19
C PHE A 208 -14.24 -16.12 -16.62
N GLY A 209 -13.55 -16.57 -17.67
CA GLY A 209 -13.59 -17.98 -18.10
C GLY A 209 -15.00 -18.54 -18.35
N GLY A 210 -15.94 -17.69 -18.80
CA GLY A 210 -17.34 -18.06 -19.04
C GLY A 210 -18.29 -17.78 -17.88
N ASN A 211 -17.79 -17.48 -16.67
CA ASN A 211 -18.61 -17.04 -15.54
C ASN A 211 -18.83 -15.52 -15.60
N ARG A 212 -20.08 -15.06 -15.60
CA ARG A 212 -20.43 -13.64 -15.55
C ARG A 212 -20.39 -13.16 -14.10
N ALA A 213 -19.23 -12.65 -13.67
CA ALA A 213 -19.04 -12.20 -12.30
C ALA A 213 -19.78 -10.89 -11.98
N VAL A 214 -20.00 -10.04 -12.98
CA VAL A 214 -20.90 -8.88 -12.94
C VAL A 214 -21.62 -8.82 -14.28
N ASP A 215 -22.94 -8.67 -14.29
CA ASP A 215 -23.75 -8.63 -15.50
C ASP A 215 -24.73 -7.46 -15.48
N ALA A 216 -24.58 -6.56 -16.45
CA ALA A 216 -25.41 -5.37 -16.65
C ALA A 216 -25.69 -4.54 -15.37
N MET A 217 -24.64 -4.26 -14.59
CA MET A 217 -24.78 -3.54 -13.32
C MET A 217 -24.98 -2.04 -13.52
N ASP A 218 -26.01 -1.50 -12.87
CA ASP A 218 -26.29 -0.07 -12.76
C ASP A 218 -26.07 0.40 -11.32
N LEU A 219 -25.33 1.49 -11.13
CA LEU A 219 -25.05 2.07 -9.82
C LEU A 219 -24.91 3.58 -9.93
N THR A 220 -25.51 4.34 -9.02
CA THR A 220 -25.32 5.80 -8.96
C THR A 220 -25.08 6.23 -7.53
N VAL A 221 -23.96 6.92 -7.30
CA VAL A 221 -23.51 7.37 -5.98
C VAL A 221 -23.32 8.88 -6.01
N ARG A 222 -23.94 9.58 -5.06
CA ARG A 222 -23.88 11.05 -4.97
C ARG A 222 -22.81 11.51 -3.98
N ALA A 223 -22.45 12.79 -4.08
CA ALA A 223 -21.56 13.43 -3.11
C ALA A 223 -22.17 13.36 -1.71
N GLY A 224 -21.34 13.06 -0.71
CA GLY A 224 -21.73 12.89 0.69
C GLY A 224 -22.70 11.73 0.95
N GLU A 225 -22.86 10.81 0.00
CA GLU A 225 -23.74 9.66 0.12
C GLU A 225 -22.95 8.42 0.52
N VAL A 226 -23.49 7.61 1.45
CA VAL A 226 -23.00 6.25 1.71
C VAL A 226 -23.90 5.25 0.99
N HIS A 227 -23.39 4.69 -0.10
CA HIS A 227 -24.07 3.64 -0.87
C HIS A 227 -23.47 2.28 -0.52
N ALA A 228 -24.23 1.43 0.14
CA ALA A 228 -23.81 0.07 0.46
C ALA A 228 -24.10 -0.92 -0.67
N VAL A 229 -23.15 -1.79 -0.96
CA VAL A 229 -23.31 -2.94 -1.87
C VAL A 229 -23.23 -4.21 -1.02
N ILE A 230 -24.35 -4.91 -0.93
CA ILE A 230 -24.51 -6.10 -0.09
C ILE A 230 -24.81 -7.32 -0.95
N GLY A 231 -24.72 -8.52 -0.37
CA GLY A 231 -25.04 -9.78 -1.04
C GLY A 231 -24.23 -10.95 -0.49
N PRO A 232 -24.57 -12.20 -0.83
CA PRO A 232 -23.81 -13.38 -0.39
C PRO A 232 -22.39 -13.40 -0.96
N ASN A 233 -21.57 -14.32 -0.42
CA ASN A 233 -20.23 -14.57 -0.96
C ASN A 233 -20.35 -15.06 -2.42
N GLY A 234 -19.49 -14.53 -3.30
CA GLY A 234 -19.56 -14.83 -4.73
C GLY A 234 -20.58 -14.01 -5.52
N ALA A 235 -21.34 -13.10 -4.91
CA ALA A 235 -22.33 -12.26 -5.62
C ALA A 235 -21.75 -11.25 -6.63
N GLY A 236 -20.43 -11.08 -6.68
CA GLY A 236 -19.77 -10.12 -7.59
C GLY A 236 -19.41 -8.76 -6.97
N LYS A 237 -19.58 -8.57 -5.66
CA LYS A 237 -19.36 -7.28 -4.96
C LYS A 237 -17.92 -6.75 -5.10
N SER A 238 -16.93 -7.57 -4.76
CA SER A 238 -15.51 -7.18 -4.90
C SER A 238 -15.11 -7.04 -6.37
N THR A 239 -15.74 -7.80 -7.28
CA THR A 239 -15.55 -7.61 -8.74
C THR A 239 -16.05 -6.24 -9.19
N LEU A 240 -17.24 -5.82 -8.75
CA LEU A 240 -17.77 -4.48 -9.00
C LEU A 240 -16.84 -3.39 -8.45
N ALA A 241 -16.34 -3.59 -7.24
CA ALA A 241 -15.41 -2.67 -6.60
C ALA A 241 -14.07 -2.56 -7.35
N ASN A 242 -13.56 -3.68 -7.89
CA ASN A 242 -12.39 -3.73 -8.77
C ASN A 242 -12.64 -3.09 -10.14
N LEU A 243 -13.86 -3.18 -10.67
CA LEU A 243 -14.26 -2.54 -11.93
C LEU A 243 -14.31 -1.02 -11.78
N ILE A 244 -14.94 -0.50 -10.73
CA ILE A 244 -15.05 0.94 -10.47
C ILE A 244 -13.67 1.55 -10.21
N SER A 245 -12.76 0.82 -9.56
CA SER A 245 -11.37 1.25 -9.31
C SER A 245 -10.40 0.98 -10.47
N GLY A 246 -10.88 0.38 -11.57
CA GLY A 246 -10.10 0.07 -12.77
C GLY A 246 -9.07 -1.06 -12.65
N LEU A 247 -9.06 -1.81 -11.52
CA LEU A 247 -8.23 -3.01 -11.40
C LEU A 247 -8.63 -4.08 -12.41
N TYR A 248 -9.92 -4.15 -12.74
CA TYR A 248 -10.45 -4.90 -13.87
C TYR A 248 -11.03 -3.96 -14.91
N HIS A 249 -10.81 -4.29 -16.18
CA HIS A 249 -11.46 -3.60 -17.29
C HIS A 249 -12.84 -4.21 -17.50
N SER A 250 -13.85 -3.36 -17.65
CA SER A 250 -15.20 -3.80 -18.01
C SER A 250 -15.25 -4.33 -19.43
N ASP A 251 -15.97 -5.43 -19.64
CA ASP A 251 -16.21 -6.01 -20.96
C ASP A 251 -17.38 -5.28 -21.66
N SER A 252 -18.28 -4.64 -20.90
CA SER A 252 -19.46 -3.90 -21.40
C SER A 252 -19.81 -2.67 -20.53
N GLY A 253 -20.78 -1.87 -20.98
CA GLY A 253 -21.31 -0.73 -20.23
C GLY A 253 -20.45 0.53 -20.31
N SER A 254 -20.76 1.51 -19.46
CA SER A 254 -20.05 2.79 -19.31
C SER A 254 -20.05 3.24 -17.86
N ALA A 255 -19.05 4.05 -17.49
CA ALA A 255 -18.97 4.62 -16.14
C ALA A 255 -18.41 6.04 -16.22
N VAL A 256 -19.11 6.95 -15.56
CA VAL A 256 -18.77 8.36 -15.48
C VAL A 256 -18.44 8.70 -14.03
N LEU A 257 -17.23 9.20 -13.79
CA LEU A 257 -16.76 9.69 -12.49
C LEU A 257 -16.45 11.18 -12.60
N GLN A 258 -17.12 12.00 -11.79
CA GLN A 258 -16.97 13.47 -11.83
C GLN A 258 -17.04 14.04 -13.26
N GLY A 259 -17.94 13.51 -14.10
CA GLY A 259 -18.11 13.89 -15.50
C GLY A 259 -17.09 13.30 -16.50
N HIS A 260 -16.17 12.44 -16.06
CA HIS A 260 -15.16 11.80 -16.91
C HIS A 260 -15.50 10.32 -17.13
N GLU A 261 -15.47 9.85 -18.38
CA GLU A 261 -15.61 8.42 -18.68
C GLU A 261 -14.38 7.65 -18.18
N ILE A 262 -14.58 6.62 -17.37
CA ILE A 262 -13.50 5.88 -16.70
C ILE A 262 -13.26 4.46 -17.24
N ARG A 263 -14.15 3.91 -18.08
CA ARG A 263 -14.11 2.49 -18.50
C ARG A 263 -12.77 2.04 -19.09
N SER A 264 -12.09 2.91 -19.83
CA SER A 264 -10.81 2.60 -20.50
C SER A 264 -9.59 3.15 -19.78
N LEU A 265 -9.76 3.78 -18.62
CA LEU A 265 -8.67 4.40 -17.88
C LEU A 265 -7.95 3.37 -17.01
N ALA A 266 -6.65 3.54 -16.87
CA ALA A 266 -5.86 2.73 -15.95
C ALA A 266 -6.17 3.08 -14.48
N PRO A 267 -5.94 2.17 -13.52
CA PRO A 267 -6.14 2.40 -12.08
C PRO A 267 -5.61 3.73 -11.55
N HIS A 268 -4.40 4.09 -11.99
CA HIS A 268 -3.70 5.30 -11.54
C HIS A 268 -4.24 6.59 -12.14
N GLU A 269 -4.99 6.50 -13.24
CA GLU A 269 -5.70 7.64 -13.84
C GLU A 269 -7.02 7.86 -13.11
N ILE A 270 -7.76 6.78 -12.84
CA ILE A 270 -9.00 6.79 -12.05
C ILE A 270 -8.74 7.32 -10.63
N SER A 271 -7.69 6.86 -9.96
CA SER A 271 -7.27 7.38 -8.65
C SER A 271 -7.01 8.90 -8.68
N ARG A 272 -6.39 9.41 -9.77
CA ARG A 272 -6.14 10.86 -9.94
C ARG A 272 -7.40 11.67 -10.22
N LEU A 273 -8.46 11.03 -10.72
CA LEU A 273 -9.80 11.61 -10.83
C LEU A 273 -10.55 11.59 -9.48
N GLY A 274 -9.90 11.19 -8.38
CA GLY A 274 -10.44 11.32 -7.03
C GLY A 274 -11.11 10.05 -6.50
N VAL A 275 -10.65 8.85 -6.90
CA VAL A 275 -11.06 7.59 -6.25
C VAL A 275 -10.02 7.13 -5.24
N GLY A 276 -10.43 6.98 -3.99
CA GLY A 276 -9.70 6.26 -2.94
C GLY A 276 -10.26 4.84 -2.79
N ARG A 277 -9.40 3.87 -2.45
CA ARG A 277 -9.80 2.48 -2.22
C ARG A 277 -9.09 1.89 -1.02
N THR A 278 -9.83 1.20 -0.15
CA THR A 278 -9.28 0.28 0.84
C THR A 278 -9.40 -1.16 0.33
N PHE A 279 -8.62 -2.07 0.90
CA PHE A 279 -8.60 -3.46 0.48
C PHE A 279 -9.09 -4.39 1.59
N GLN A 280 -9.60 -5.55 1.21
CA GLN A 280 -10.04 -6.56 2.18
C GLN A 280 -8.91 -6.97 3.14
N THR A 281 -7.65 -6.98 2.69
CA THR A 281 -6.49 -7.09 3.59
C THR A 281 -5.71 -5.77 3.56
N PRO A 282 -5.47 -5.11 4.72
CA PRO A 282 -4.78 -3.83 4.73
C PRO A 282 -3.40 -3.91 4.08
N LEU A 283 -3.21 -3.20 2.97
CA LEU A 283 -1.93 -3.19 2.25
C LEU A 283 -0.95 -2.19 2.85
N LEU A 284 -0.65 -2.28 4.14
CA LEU A 284 0.21 -1.33 4.86
C LEU A 284 1.68 -1.75 4.86
N ASP A 285 2.57 -0.76 4.96
CA ASP A 285 3.98 -1.01 5.27
C ASP A 285 4.17 -1.07 6.79
N LEU A 286 4.22 -2.31 7.31
CA LEU A 286 4.23 -2.59 8.75
C LEU A 286 5.50 -2.09 9.46
N GLU A 287 6.62 -1.94 8.75
CA GLU A 287 7.87 -1.46 9.35
C GLU A 287 7.91 0.08 9.47
N ARG A 288 7.08 0.77 8.70
CA ARG A 288 7.03 2.24 8.65
C ARG A 288 5.98 2.81 9.60
N SER A 289 6.18 4.07 9.97
CA SER A 289 5.27 4.75 10.89
C SER A 289 3.88 4.98 10.29
N CYS A 290 2.88 5.22 11.15
CA CYS A 290 1.52 5.55 10.73
C CYS A 290 1.50 6.77 9.81
N SER A 291 2.23 7.84 10.16
CA SER A 291 2.34 9.05 9.33
C SER A 291 2.96 8.77 7.96
N GLU A 292 3.98 7.93 7.88
CA GLU A 292 4.58 7.52 6.62
C GLU A 292 3.59 6.74 5.75
N ASN A 293 2.79 5.84 6.34
CA ASN A 293 1.75 5.09 5.63
C ASN A 293 0.67 6.01 5.05
N VAL A 294 0.18 6.99 5.83
CA VAL A 294 -0.80 7.98 5.32
C VAL A 294 -0.20 8.82 4.20
N LEU A 295 1.06 9.23 4.32
CA LEU A 295 1.78 9.97 3.28
C LEU A 295 1.96 9.19 1.98
N LEU A 296 1.91 7.85 1.99
CA LEU A 296 1.91 7.04 0.75
C LEU A 296 0.63 7.25 -0.05
N GLY A 297 -0.50 7.56 0.60
CA GLY A 297 -1.76 7.88 -0.06
C GLY A 297 -1.93 9.35 -0.43
N SER A 298 -1.11 10.24 0.13
CA SER A 298 -1.16 11.67 -0.21
C SER A 298 -0.94 11.86 -1.69
N THR A 299 -1.82 12.63 -2.34
CA THR A 299 -2.01 12.69 -3.79
C THR A 299 -0.67 12.60 -4.51
N ILE A 300 -0.36 11.40 -4.99
CA ILE A 300 0.72 11.18 -5.94
C ILE A 300 0.19 11.73 -7.25
N THR A 301 0.15 13.05 -7.37
CA THR A 301 0.20 13.65 -8.69
C THR A 301 1.53 13.18 -9.24
N GLY A 302 1.52 12.15 -10.10
CA GLY A 302 2.65 11.78 -10.92
C GLY A 302 3.03 12.86 -11.95
N SER A 303 2.78 14.13 -11.63
CA SER A 303 3.30 15.33 -12.26
C SER A 303 4.48 15.92 -11.51
N SER A 304 4.85 15.42 -10.31
CA SER A 304 6.08 15.89 -9.65
C SER A 304 7.29 15.41 -10.46
N SER A 305 7.79 16.29 -11.31
CA SER A 305 8.98 16.05 -12.12
C SER A 305 10.14 15.60 -11.24
N LEU A 306 10.81 14.53 -11.68
CA LEU A 306 12.01 13.96 -11.04
C LEU A 306 13.02 15.06 -10.73
N TRP A 307 13.25 15.97 -11.69
CA TRP A 307 14.19 17.08 -11.55
C TRP A 307 13.77 18.09 -10.49
N ARG A 308 12.47 18.40 -10.38
CA ARG A 308 11.95 19.29 -9.33
C ARG A 308 12.14 18.69 -7.94
N SER A 309 11.97 17.37 -7.82
CA SER A 309 12.27 16.61 -6.59
C SER A 309 13.76 16.62 -6.27
N ALA A 310 14.62 16.38 -7.26
CA ALA A 310 16.07 16.35 -7.10
C ALA A 310 16.65 17.70 -6.66
N LEU A 311 16.12 18.80 -7.20
CA LEU A 311 16.56 20.16 -6.89
C LEU A 311 15.89 20.77 -5.65
N ARG A 312 14.88 20.11 -5.06
CA ARG A 312 14.09 20.60 -3.91
C ARG A 312 13.60 22.04 -4.06
N LEU A 313 12.93 22.32 -5.17
CA LEU A 313 12.38 23.64 -5.41
C LEU A 313 11.41 24.07 -4.28
N PRO A 314 11.28 25.38 -3.96
CA PRO A 314 10.45 25.86 -2.86
C PRO A 314 8.98 25.41 -2.94
N ALA A 315 8.43 25.28 -4.15
CA ALA A 315 7.09 24.75 -4.37
C ALA A 315 6.94 23.29 -3.91
N THR A 316 7.94 22.45 -4.17
CA THR A 316 7.97 21.05 -3.71
C THR A 316 8.00 20.98 -2.18
N ILE A 317 8.83 21.79 -1.54
CA ILE A 317 8.93 21.82 -0.08
C ILE A 317 7.62 22.29 0.57
N ARG A 318 7.00 23.35 0.04
CA ARG A 318 5.70 23.85 0.55
C ARG A 318 4.62 22.78 0.47
N ARG A 319 4.57 22.07 -0.66
CA ARG A 319 3.63 20.97 -0.87
C ARG A 319 3.89 19.79 0.07
N GLU A 320 5.14 19.38 0.25
CA GLU A 320 5.47 18.31 1.19
C GLU A 320 5.04 18.65 2.63
N ARG A 321 5.14 19.93 3.02
CA ARG A 321 4.66 20.40 4.32
C ARG A 321 3.15 20.30 4.43
N SER A 322 2.39 20.74 3.42
CA SER A 322 0.92 20.63 3.45
C SER A 322 0.46 19.17 3.47
N GLU A 323 1.12 18.28 2.72
CA GLU A 323 0.84 16.84 2.74
C GLU A 323 1.11 16.24 4.13
N THR A 324 2.18 16.66 4.79
CA THR A 324 2.49 16.21 6.15
C THR A 324 1.45 16.70 7.15
N GLU A 325 0.98 17.94 7.01
CA GLU A 325 -0.07 18.47 7.90
C GLU A 325 -1.40 17.75 7.70
N ARG A 326 -1.80 17.55 6.43
CA ARG A 326 -2.99 16.77 6.08
C ARG A 326 -2.91 15.34 6.62
N ALA A 327 -1.74 14.69 6.55
CA ALA A 327 -1.55 13.37 7.12
C ALA A 327 -1.78 13.35 8.64
N ARG A 328 -1.34 14.39 9.37
CA ARG A 328 -1.62 14.51 10.82
C ARG A 328 -3.09 14.73 11.11
N GLU A 329 -3.78 15.54 10.32
CA GLU A 329 -5.24 15.73 10.43
C GLU A 329 -5.99 14.42 10.23
N LEU A 330 -5.62 13.65 9.20
CA LEU A 330 -6.22 12.35 8.92
C LEU A 330 -5.96 11.34 10.03
N LEU A 331 -4.74 11.31 10.58
CA LEU A 331 -4.44 10.48 11.75
C LEU A 331 -5.29 10.87 12.95
N ARG A 332 -5.53 12.17 13.18
CA ARG A 332 -6.44 12.62 14.25
C ARG A 332 -7.89 12.21 13.99
N LEU A 333 -8.37 12.34 12.75
CA LEU A 333 -9.71 11.94 12.34
C LEU A 333 -9.98 10.46 12.66
N VAL A 334 -9.01 9.59 12.38
CA VAL A 334 -9.13 8.14 12.60
C VAL A 334 -8.71 7.70 14.01
N GLY A 335 -8.50 8.62 14.96
CA GLY A 335 -8.12 8.29 16.34
C GLY A 335 -6.65 7.87 16.55
N LEU A 336 -5.79 7.98 15.53
CA LEU A 336 -4.37 7.59 15.55
C LEU A 336 -3.39 8.75 15.70
N GLY A 337 -3.85 9.93 16.14
CA GLY A 337 -3.00 11.12 16.28
C GLY A 337 -1.77 10.89 17.18
N ALA A 338 -1.96 10.23 18.32
CA ALA A 338 -0.86 9.90 19.25
C ALA A 338 0.09 8.81 18.71
N ALA A 339 -0.41 7.93 17.82
CA ALA A 339 0.34 6.84 17.22
C ALA A 339 1.07 7.25 15.92
N SER A 340 1.12 8.53 15.58
CA SER A 340 1.70 9.05 14.32
C SER A 340 3.11 8.53 14.00
N ASP A 341 3.97 8.40 15.02
CA ASP A 341 5.37 7.95 14.89
C ASP A 341 5.54 6.42 15.12
N THR A 342 4.47 5.73 15.50
CA THR A 342 4.44 4.30 15.81
C THR A 342 4.45 3.49 14.51
N PRO A 343 5.27 2.43 14.39
CA PRO A 343 5.21 1.47 13.29
C PRO A 343 3.80 0.90 13.11
N ALA A 344 3.35 0.76 11.86
CA ALA A 344 2.01 0.23 11.57
C ALA A 344 1.84 -1.23 12.03
N GLY A 345 2.92 -2.00 12.08
CA GLY A 345 2.92 -3.38 12.59
C GLY A 345 2.67 -3.50 14.10
N ASP A 346 2.85 -2.42 14.86
CA ASP A 346 2.59 -2.40 16.32
C ASP A 346 1.12 -2.05 16.64
N LEU A 347 0.32 -1.71 15.62
CA LEU A 347 -1.10 -1.39 15.77
C LEU A 347 -1.95 -2.66 15.86
N SER A 348 -3.04 -2.59 16.64
CA SER A 348 -4.11 -3.60 16.58
C SER A 348 -4.76 -3.65 15.20
N TYR A 349 -5.43 -4.76 14.88
CA TYR A 349 -6.04 -4.95 13.56
C TYR A 349 -7.08 -3.86 13.21
N GLY A 350 -7.94 -3.46 14.15
CA GLY A 350 -8.89 -2.34 13.94
C GLY A 350 -8.21 -0.99 13.74
N GLN A 351 -7.08 -0.74 14.40
CA GLN A 351 -6.26 0.44 14.17
C GLN A 351 -5.58 0.41 12.79
N GLN A 352 -5.13 -0.76 12.31
CA GLN A 352 -4.58 -0.90 10.95
C GLN A 352 -5.65 -0.60 9.88
N ARG A 353 -6.91 -1.03 10.08
CA ARG A 353 -8.04 -0.65 9.22
C ARG A 353 -8.25 0.86 9.17
N SER A 354 -8.28 1.48 10.34
CA SER A 354 -8.43 2.93 10.50
C SER A 354 -7.28 3.70 9.80
N LEU A 355 -6.05 3.18 9.91
CA LEU A 355 -4.88 3.73 9.21
C LEU A 355 -5.00 3.61 7.69
N GLU A 356 -5.51 2.50 7.18
CA GLU A 356 -5.77 2.31 5.75
C GLU A 356 -6.81 3.30 5.21
N ILE A 357 -7.88 3.56 5.97
CA ILE A 357 -8.88 4.58 5.63
C ILE A 357 -8.22 5.96 5.59
N ALA A 358 -7.43 6.34 6.60
CA ALA A 358 -6.69 7.59 6.59
C ALA A 358 -5.80 7.74 5.36
N ARG A 359 -5.11 6.66 4.95
CA ARG A 359 -4.31 6.65 3.73
C ARG A 359 -5.17 6.86 2.48
N ALA A 360 -6.30 6.16 2.35
CA ALA A 360 -7.20 6.30 1.19
C ALA A 360 -7.73 7.74 1.06
N LEU A 361 -7.96 8.41 2.19
CA LEU A 361 -8.41 9.81 2.24
C LEU A 361 -7.31 10.84 1.99
N ALA A 362 -6.04 10.46 2.09
CA ALA A 362 -4.90 11.38 1.93
C ALA A 362 -4.83 11.98 0.52
N GLY A 363 -5.41 11.30 -0.48
CA GLY A 363 -5.55 11.79 -1.84
C GLY A 363 -6.60 12.90 -2.02
N SER A 364 -7.37 13.22 -0.96
CA SER A 364 -8.60 14.03 -1.02
C SER A 364 -9.60 13.52 -2.08
N PRO A 365 -9.99 12.24 -2.00
CA PRO A 365 -10.87 11.63 -2.98
C PRO A 365 -12.29 12.21 -2.92
N ALA A 366 -12.94 12.29 -4.08
CA ALA A 366 -14.36 12.56 -4.18
C ALA A 366 -15.21 11.31 -3.92
N LEU A 367 -14.64 10.12 -4.17
CA LEU A 367 -15.25 8.81 -3.94
C LEU A 367 -14.26 7.90 -3.19
N VAL A 368 -14.70 7.29 -2.09
CA VAL A 368 -13.95 6.22 -1.41
C VAL A 368 -14.70 4.91 -1.51
N ILE A 369 -14.00 3.86 -1.93
CA ILE A 369 -14.53 2.50 -1.98
C ILE A 369 -13.93 1.71 -0.82
N MET A 370 -14.78 1.16 0.04
CA MET A 370 -14.37 0.34 1.17
C MET A 370 -14.85 -1.10 0.97
N ASP A 371 -13.92 -2.04 0.94
CA ASP A 371 -14.19 -3.47 0.70
C ASP A 371 -14.08 -4.25 2.02
N GLU A 372 -15.24 -4.59 2.60
CA GLU A 372 -15.40 -5.28 3.88
C GLU A 372 -14.62 -4.65 5.06
N PRO A 373 -14.75 -3.34 5.31
CA PRO A 373 -13.98 -2.67 6.36
C PRO A 373 -14.37 -3.16 7.77
N GLY A 374 -15.58 -3.72 7.96
CA GLY A 374 -16.06 -4.23 9.24
C GLY A 374 -15.55 -5.63 9.60
N ALA A 375 -14.98 -6.37 8.65
CA ALA A 375 -14.59 -7.76 8.85
C ALA A 375 -13.50 -7.91 9.91
N GLY A 376 -13.74 -8.77 10.90
CA GLY A 376 -12.81 -9.05 12.00
C GLY A 376 -12.81 -8.02 13.13
N LEU A 377 -13.72 -7.03 13.10
CA LEU A 377 -13.87 -6.02 14.16
C LEU A 377 -14.92 -6.45 15.19
N ASN A 378 -14.66 -6.15 16.46
CA ASN A 378 -15.65 -6.34 17.51
C ASN A 378 -16.81 -5.31 17.40
N PRO A 379 -17.95 -5.49 18.10
CA PRO A 379 -19.09 -4.57 17.99
C PRO A 379 -18.76 -3.10 18.31
N HIS A 380 -17.87 -2.85 19.28
CA HIS A 380 -17.46 -1.50 19.65
C HIS A 380 -16.60 -0.86 18.53
N GLU A 381 -15.62 -1.60 18.01
CA GLU A 381 -14.79 -1.16 16.88
C GLU A 381 -15.62 -0.91 15.61
N ARG A 382 -16.66 -1.71 15.36
CA ARG A 382 -17.62 -1.49 14.27
C ARG A 382 -18.40 -0.18 14.44
N GLY A 383 -18.78 0.17 15.67
CA GLY A 383 -19.41 1.46 15.99
C GLY A 383 -18.48 2.65 15.70
N VAL A 384 -17.22 2.57 16.14
CA VAL A 384 -16.19 3.58 15.83
C VAL A 384 -15.97 3.74 14.32
N LEU A 385 -15.96 2.63 13.58
CA LEU A 385 -15.87 2.65 12.12
C LEU A 385 -17.12 3.29 11.49
N ALA A 386 -18.31 3.02 12.01
CA ALA A 386 -19.55 3.63 11.55
C ALA A 386 -19.50 5.16 11.67
N ASP A 387 -19.10 5.66 12.85
CA ASP A 387 -18.95 7.11 13.10
C ASP A 387 -17.94 7.74 12.14
N LEU A 388 -16.82 7.05 11.86
CA LEU A 388 -15.82 7.50 10.91
C LEU A 388 -16.36 7.56 9.47
N ILE A 389 -17.10 6.54 9.02
CA ILE A 389 -17.71 6.51 7.68
C ILE A 389 -18.70 7.66 7.52
N THR A 390 -19.55 7.88 8.53
CA THR A 390 -20.51 9.00 8.56
C THR A 390 -19.79 10.34 8.49
N ALA A 391 -18.74 10.55 9.30
CA ALA A 391 -17.95 11.78 9.27
C ALA A 391 -17.27 12.04 7.91
N ILE A 392 -16.85 10.98 7.21
CA ILE A 392 -16.31 11.08 5.84
C ILE A 392 -17.41 11.52 4.87
N ALA A 393 -18.58 10.91 4.94
CA ALA A 393 -19.73 11.25 4.09
C ALA A 393 -20.21 12.68 4.34
N ASP A 394 -20.33 13.10 5.61
CA ASP A 394 -20.75 14.45 6.00
C ASP A 394 -19.78 15.53 5.50
N SER A 395 -18.51 15.18 5.27
CA SER A 395 -17.53 16.09 4.65
C SER A 395 -17.72 16.29 3.13
N GLY A 396 -18.69 15.60 2.52
CA GLY A 396 -19.04 15.66 1.10
C GLY A 396 -18.42 14.56 0.25
N THR A 397 -17.59 13.69 0.81
CA THR A 397 -17.00 12.55 0.09
C THR A 397 -18.05 11.46 -0.12
N ALA A 398 -18.22 10.99 -1.36
CA ALA A 398 -19.05 9.82 -1.64
C ALA A 398 -18.39 8.53 -1.12
N VAL A 399 -19.17 7.61 -0.56
CA VAL A 399 -18.68 6.33 -0.04
C VAL A 399 -19.42 5.18 -0.70
N VAL A 400 -18.67 4.24 -1.28
CA VAL A 400 -19.18 2.93 -1.68
C VAL A 400 -18.71 1.91 -0.65
N LEU A 401 -19.66 1.36 0.10
CA LEU A 401 -19.39 0.41 1.17
C LEU A 401 -19.77 -1.01 0.73
N VAL A 402 -18.81 -1.85 0.40
CA VAL A 402 -19.06 -3.28 0.18
C VAL A 402 -19.00 -3.98 1.53
N GLU A 403 -20.12 -4.53 2.00
CA GLU A 403 -20.21 -5.07 3.35
C GLU A 403 -21.27 -6.16 3.46
N HIS A 404 -21.11 -7.07 4.42
CA HIS A 404 -22.08 -8.13 4.73
C HIS A 404 -22.61 -8.05 6.17
N HIS A 405 -21.97 -7.28 7.05
CA HIS A 405 -22.49 -6.97 8.38
C HIS A 405 -23.64 -5.95 8.32
N MET A 406 -24.87 -6.45 8.48
CA MET A 406 -26.09 -5.63 8.38
C MET A 406 -26.19 -4.53 9.45
N ASP A 407 -25.61 -4.72 10.64
CA ASP A 407 -25.58 -3.69 11.69
C ASP A 407 -24.86 -2.43 11.21
N LEU A 408 -23.71 -2.60 10.56
CA LEU A 408 -22.91 -1.51 10.02
C LEU A 408 -23.68 -0.84 8.87
N VAL A 409 -24.19 -1.63 7.92
CA VAL A 409 -24.98 -1.11 6.79
C VAL A 409 -26.16 -0.26 7.26
N ARG A 410 -26.94 -0.75 8.23
CA ARG A 410 -28.07 0.00 8.80
C ARG A 410 -27.66 1.29 9.49
N SER A 411 -26.47 1.32 10.09
CA SER A 411 -25.99 2.50 10.82
C SER A 411 -25.49 3.64 9.92
N VAL A 412 -24.94 3.33 8.73
CA VAL A 412 -24.27 4.34 7.89
C VAL A 412 -24.87 4.54 6.49
N ALA A 413 -25.51 3.52 5.92
CA ALA A 413 -25.90 3.58 4.51
C ALA A 413 -27.21 4.35 4.31
N SER A 414 -27.21 5.29 3.36
CA SER A 414 -28.42 5.97 2.90
C SER A 414 -29.12 5.21 1.78
N ARG A 415 -28.35 4.47 0.98
CA ARG A 415 -28.85 3.60 -0.10
C ARG A 415 -28.14 2.26 -0.06
N VAL A 416 -28.85 1.23 -0.50
CA VAL A 416 -28.34 -0.14 -0.55
C VAL A 416 -28.65 -0.74 -1.92
N THR A 417 -27.69 -1.49 -2.46
CA THR A 417 -27.91 -2.38 -3.59
C THR A 417 -27.49 -3.80 -3.19
N CYS A 418 -28.44 -4.73 -3.25
CA CYS A 418 -28.18 -6.15 -3.04
C CYS A 418 -27.84 -6.80 -4.38
N MET A 419 -26.70 -7.49 -4.43
CA MET A 419 -26.26 -8.27 -5.57
C MET A 419 -26.43 -9.76 -5.31
N ALA A 420 -26.76 -10.54 -6.33
CA ALA A 420 -26.74 -12.00 -6.33
C ALA A 420 -26.34 -12.48 -7.72
N GLU A 421 -25.44 -13.48 -7.78
CA GLU A 421 -24.99 -14.10 -9.04
C GLU A 421 -24.54 -13.07 -10.12
N GLY A 422 -23.89 -11.99 -9.69
CA GLY A 422 -23.38 -10.95 -10.58
C GLY A 422 -24.41 -9.90 -11.03
N THR A 423 -25.69 -10.04 -10.66
CA THR A 423 -26.77 -9.11 -11.05
C THR A 423 -27.31 -8.31 -9.85
N THR A 424 -28.02 -7.22 -10.12
CA THR A 424 -28.76 -6.48 -9.08
C THR A 424 -30.04 -7.23 -8.73
N LEU A 425 -30.17 -7.63 -7.47
CA LEU A 425 -31.37 -8.26 -6.94
C LEU A 425 -32.41 -7.21 -6.50
N ALA A 426 -31.96 -6.22 -5.73
CA ALA A 426 -32.79 -5.10 -5.27
C ALA A 426 -31.93 -3.85 -5.02
N SER A 427 -32.49 -2.66 -5.20
CA SER A 427 -31.79 -1.38 -4.97
C SER A 427 -32.76 -0.32 -4.45
N GLY A 428 -32.40 0.38 -3.38
CA GLY A 428 -33.30 1.32 -2.74
C GLY A 428 -32.80 1.83 -1.39
N SER A 429 -33.75 2.21 -0.53
CA SER A 429 -33.46 2.48 0.89
C SER A 429 -33.07 1.19 1.61
N VAL A 430 -32.36 1.32 2.74
CA VAL A 430 -31.94 0.18 3.57
C VAL A 430 -33.15 -0.68 3.95
N ASP A 431 -34.20 -0.05 4.50
CA ASP A 431 -35.40 -0.76 4.98
C ASP A 431 -36.14 -1.46 3.85
N SER A 432 -36.28 -0.81 2.68
CA SER A 432 -36.95 -1.43 1.52
C SER A 432 -36.21 -2.64 0.98
N VAL A 433 -34.87 -2.59 0.94
CA VAL A 433 -34.06 -3.69 0.40
C VAL A 433 -33.98 -4.86 1.38
N LEU A 434 -33.87 -4.59 2.68
CA LEU A 434 -33.82 -5.65 3.69
C LEU A 434 -35.17 -6.33 3.93
N ALA A 435 -36.28 -5.67 3.59
CA ALA A 435 -37.62 -6.26 3.62
C ALA A 435 -37.97 -7.04 2.34
N ASP A 436 -37.15 -6.97 1.30
CA ASP A 436 -37.39 -7.64 0.03
C ASP A 436 -37.31 -9.17 0.19
N PRO A 437 -38.38 -9.93 -0.14
CA PRO A 437 -38.37 -11.38 -0.03
C PRO A 437 -37.23 -12.05 -0.80
N ALA A 438 -36.85 -11.53 -1.96
CA ALA A 438 -35.78 -12.10 -2.78
C ALA A 438 -34.42 -11.94 -2.08
N VAL A 439 -34.19 -10.80 -1.43
CA VAL A 439 -32.99 -10.55 -0.63
C VAL A 439 -32.94 -11.51 0.56
N ILE A 440 -34.05 -11.65 1.29
CA ILE A 440 -34.13 -12.57 2.44
C ILE A 440 -33.86 -14.01 2.01
N GLU A 441 -34.46 -14.46 0.90
CA GLU A 441 -34.27 -15.81 0.35
C GLU A 441 -32.81 -16.06 -0.06
N SER A 442 -32.17 -15.10 -0.74
CA SER A 442 -30.76 -15.20 -1.14
C SER A 442 -29.83 -15.37 0.07
N TYR A 443 -30.07 -14.64 1.15
CA TYR A 443 -29.28 -14.75 2.38
C TYR A 443 -29.56 -16.04 3.17
N LEU A 444 -30.82 -16.49 3.23
CA LEU A 444 -31.19 -17.74 3.91
C LEU A 444 -30.75 -19.00 3.15
N GLY A 445 -30.80 -18.97 1.82
CA GLY A 445 -30.33 -20.06 0.95
C GLY A 445 -28.85 -20.35 1.15
N ALA A 446 -28.01 -19.31 1.29
CA ALA A 446 -26.57 -19.45 1.54
C ALA A 446 -26.25 -20.12 2.89
N SER A 447 -27.04 -19.82 3.94
CA SER A 447 -26.85 -20.44 5.27
C SER A 447 -27.21 -21.94 5.33
N ARG A 448 -27.87 -22.49 4.29
CA ARG A 448 -28.15 -23.93 4.18
C ARG A 448 -27.05 -24.71 3.44
N THR A 449 -26.05 -24.04 2.86
CA THR A 449 -25.02 -24.66 2.01
C THR A 449 -23.66 -24.85 2.71
N GLU A 450 -23.53 -24.58 4.01
CA GLU A 450 -22.37 -25.08 4.75
C GLU A 450 -22.46 -26.61 4.90
N PRO A 451 -21.52 -27.39 4.33
CA PRO A 451 -21.55 -28.83 4.49
C PRO A 451 -21.19 -29.16 5.93
N SER A 452 -22.16 -29.65 6.70
CA SER A 452 -21.91 -30.36 7.95
C SER A 452 -20.98 -31.53 7.65
N SER A 453 -19.70 -31.42 8.02
CA SER A 453 -18.81 -32.57 8.10
C SER A 453 -19.30 -33.45 9.24
N SER A 454 -20.12 -34.46 8.93
CA SER A 454 -20.43 -35.57 9.83
C SER A 454 -19.18 -36.43 9.98
N PRO A 455 -18.69 -36.70 11.20
CA PRO A 455 -17.60 -37.62 11.43
C PRO A 455 -18.16 -39.04 11.52
N ASP A 456 -18.30 -39.74 10.40
CA ASP A 456 -18.48 -41.20 10.38
C ASP A 456 -18.20 -41.72 8.96
N ASP A 457 -16.92 -41.91 8.65
CA ASP A 457 -16.48 -42.94 7.69
C ASP A 457 -14.96 -43.14 7.79
N VAL A 458 -14.52 -43.85 8.83
CA VAL A 458 -13.20 -44.51 8.86
C VAL A 458 -13.38 -45.94 9.37
N ALA A 459 -13.78 -46.81 8.46
CA ALA A 459 -13.37 -48.21 8.40
C ALA A 459 -13.43 -48.57 6.90
N THR A 460 -12.39 -49.04 6.22
CA THR A 460 -11.68 -50.28 6.49
C THR A 460 -10.50 -50.35 5.49
N GLY A 461 -9.30 -50.71 5.95
CA GLY A 461 -8.14 -50.83 5.06
C GLY A 461 -6.91 -51.30 5.82
N GLN A 462 -7.00 -52.47 6.48
CA GLN A 462 -5.84 -53.17 7.00
C GLN A 462 -5.03 -53.75 5.83
N LEU A 463 -3.80 -53.27 5.69
CA LEU A 463 -2.76 -53.88 4.87
C LEU A 463 -2.08 -54.97 5.71
N GLU A 464 -2.02 -56.16 5.13
CA GLU A 464 -1.29 -57.32 5.63
C GLU A 464 0.23 -57.10 5.47
N ASP A 465 0.97 -57.20 6.57
CA ASP A 465 2.42 -57.41 6.58
C ASP A 465 2.71 -58.90 6.35
N GLY A 466 3.45 -59.21 5.29
CA GLY A 466 3.96 -60.54 4.96
C GLY A 466 5.46 -60.51 4.71
N HIS A 467 6.21 -61.18 5.58
CA HIS A 467 7.62 -61.51 5.47
C HIS A 467 8.01 -62.08 4.08
N VAL A 468 9.12 -61.61 3.50
CA VAL A 468 10.44 -62.28 3.32
C VAL A 468 11.40 -61.30 2.66
#